data_AF-A0A645D4B8-F1
#
_entry.id   AF-A0A645D4B8-F1
#
_cell.length_a   1.000
_cell.length_b   1.000
_cell.length_c   1.000
_cell.angle_alpha   90.00
_cell.angle_beta   90.00
_cell.angle_gamma   90.00
#
_symmetry.space_group_name_H-M   'P 1'
#
loop_
_entity.id
_entity.type
_entity.pdbx_description
1 polymer ?
#
loop_
_entity_poly.entity_id
_entity_poly.type
_entity_poly.pdbx_seq_one_letter_code
_entity_poly.pdbx_strand_id
1 'polypeptide(L)' 'MRLSGKVVFENNIEIKEKILSAAPLVKNIYQQADNPVFEVFYLEEAKATIADFSGNPPKEYSL' A
#
# COMPACT_ATOMS: atom_id res chain seq x y z
N MET A 1 -6.46 -13.74 0.30
CA MET A 1 -6.85 -12.53 -0.47
C MET A 1 -5.94 -12.41 -1.69
N ARG A 2 -6.49 -12.02 -2.84
CA ARG A 2 -5.74 -11.56 -4.01
C ARG A 2 -6.06 -10.08 -4.21
N LEU A 3 -5.04 -9.26 -4.39
CA LEU A 3 -5.16 -7.82 -4.66
C LEU A 3 -4.39 -7.51 -5.94
N SER A 4 -5.02 -6.81 -6.86
CA SER A 4 -4.41 -6.41 -8.13
C SER A 4 -4.80 -4.98 -8.46
N GLY A 5 -3.93 -4.23 -9.10
CA GLY A 5 -4.18 -2.87 -9.56
C GLY A 5 -2.95 -2.32 -10.29
N LYS A 6 -3.08 -1.14 -10.86
CA LYS A 6 -1.96 -0.44 -11.50
C LYS A 6 -1.12 0.27 -10.45
N VAL A 7 0.17 -0.02 -10.41
CA VAL A 7 1.11 0.65 -9.48
C VAL A 7 1.36 2.08 -9.95
N VAL A 8 1.19 3.05 -9.05
CA VAL A 8 1.51 4.46 -9.26
C VAL A 8 2.44 4.94 -8.15
N PHE A 9 3.63 5.36 -8.53
CA PHE A 9 4.61 5.94 -7.61
C PHE A 9 4.22 7.37 -7.24
N GLU A 10 4.36 7.70 -5.96
CA GLU A 10 4.01 9.00 -5.40
C GLU A 10 5.25 9.63 -4.76
N ASN A 11 5.54 10.88 -5.13
CA ASN A 11 6.71 11.61 -4.66
C ASN A 11 6.34 12.84 -3.81
N ASN A 12 5.18 12.80 -3.16
CA ASN A 12 4.76 13.81 -2.21
C ASN A 12 5.42 13.59 -0.83
N ILE A 13 6.18 14.59 -0.38
CA ILE A 13 6.90 14.53 0.90
C ILE A 13 5.97 14.47 2.12
N GLU A 14 4.81 15.14 2.09
CA GLU A 14 3.82 15.11 3.18
C GLU A 14 3.24 13.71 3.35
N ILE A 15 3.05 12.98 2.25
CA ILE A 15 2.60 11.57 2.27
C ILE A 15 3.69 10.69 2.88
N LYS A 16 4.95 10.87 2.46
CA LYS A 16 6.11 10.14 3.02
C LYS A 16 6.24 10.40 4.52
N GLU A 17 6.12 11.64 4.99
CA GLU A 17 6.13 12.00 6.41
C GLU A 17 4.99 11.35 7.20
N LYS A 18 3.78 11.35 6.62
CA LYS A 18 2.61 10.71 7.24
C LYS A 18 2.81 9.20 7.40
N ILE A 19 3.41 8.54 6.41
CA ILE A 19 3.75 7.10 6.49
C ILE A 19 4.77 6.83 7.60
N LEU A 20 5.85 7.61 7.68
CA LEU A 20 6.86 7.45 8.74
C LEU A 20 6.29 7.71 10.13
N SER A 21 5.31 8.61 10.24
CA SER A 21 4.60 8.90 11.49
C SER A 21 3.63 7.78 11.89
N ALA A 22 2.96 7.15 10.92
CA ALA A 22 1.98 6.09 11.17
C ALA A 22 2.62 4.69 11.35
N ALA A 23 3.80 4.46 10.76
CA ALA A 23 4.47 3.16 10.76
C ALA A 23 5.89 3.24 11.35
N PRO A 24 6.06 3.07 12.68
CA PRO A 24 7.36 3.19 13.36
C PRO A 24 8.45 2.27 12.78
N LEU A 25 8.09 1.07 12.31
CA LEU A 25 9.04 0.16 11.67
C LEU A 25 9.61 0.74 10.38
N VAL A 26 8.78 1.38 9.55
CA VAL A 26 9.21 2.03 8.30
C VAL A 26 10.14 3.19 8.63
N LYS A 27 9.81 3.98 9.68
CA LYS A 27 10.68 5.04 10.18
C LYS A 27 12.04 4.53 10.64
N ASN A 28 12.10 3.39 11.34
CA ASN A 28 13.38 2.82 11.76
C ASN A 28 14.26 2.34 10.60
N ILE A 29 13.66 2.01 9.45
CA ILE A 29 14.40 1.59 8.25
C ILE A 29 14.89 2.81 7.46
N TYR A 30 14.00 3.76 7.18
CA TYR A 30 14.26 4.87 6.26
C TYR A 30 14.62 6.20 6.93
N GLN A 31 14.39 6.34 8.24
CA GLN A 31 14.70 7.49 9.09
C GLN A 31 13.94 8.78 8.77
N GLN A 32 14.12 9.32 7.56
CA GLN A 32 13.62 10.62 7.11
C GLN A 32 12.86 10.50 5.78
N ALA A 33 11.93 11.42 5.55
CA ALA A 33 11.02 11.39 4.39
C ALA A 33 11.72 11.70 3.06
N ASP A 34 12.82 12.45 3.10
CA ASP A 34 13.67 12.81 1.96
C ASP A 34 14.79 11.79 1.69
N ASN A 35 14.77 10.64 2.38
CA ASN A 35 15.72 9.56 2.12
C ASN A 35 15.60 9.11 0.64
N PRO A 36 16.68 9.18 -0.15
CA PRO A 36 16.63 8.98 -1.61
C PRO A 36 16.28 7.54 -2.03
N VAL A 37 16.30 6.58 -1.11
CA VAL A 37 15.86 5.19 -1.38
C VAL A 37 14.45 4.90 -0.86
N PHE A 38 13.81 5.86 -0.18
CA PHE A 38 12.45 5.71 0.31
C PHE A 38 11.44 6.11 -0.76
N GLU A 39 10.83 5.10 -1.39
CA GLU A 39 9.77 5.27 -2.37
C GLU A 39 8.43 4.77 -1.85
N VAL A 40 7.36 5.46 -2.25
CA VAL A 40 5.99 5.11 -1.90
C VAL A 40 5.16 4.99 -3.17
N PHE A 41 4.21 4.07 -3.16
CA PHE A 41 3.30 3.86 -4.27
C PHE A 41 1.92 3.49 -3.74
N TYR A 42 0.91 3.67 -4.58
CA TYR A 42 -0.44 3.17 -4.36
C TYR A 42 -0.92 2.40 -5.60
N LEU A 43 -2.08 1.75 -5.46
CA LEU A 43 -2.71 1.03 -6.55
C LEU A 43 -3.89 1.84 -7.07
N GLU A 44 -3.84 2.25 -8.34
CA GLU A 44 -5.01 2.72 -9.09
C GLU A 44 -5.82 1.51 -9.58
N GLU A 45 -7.14 1.71 -9.73
CA GLU A 45 -8.07 0.72 -10.28
C GLU A 45 -7.94 -0.64 -9.56
N ALA A 46 -7.82 -0.59 -8.23
CA ALA A 46 -7.53 -1.77 -7.45
C ALA A 46 -8.76 -2.68 -7.33
N LYS A 47 -8.53 -3.99 -7.46
CA LYS A 47 -9.52 -5.05 -7.28
C LYS A 47 -9.03 -6.02 -6.20
N ALA A 48 -9.89 -6.29 -5.22
CA ALA A 48 -9.64 -7.29 -4.19
C ALA A 48 -10.58 -8.48 -4.35
N THR A 49 -10.03 -9.68 -4.26
CA THR A 49 -10.77 -10.94 -4.20
C THR A 49 -10.47 -11.65 -2.89
N ILE A 50 -11.51 -11.91 -2.10
CA ILE A 50 -11.43 -12.58 -0.81
C ILE A 50 -12.14 -13.93 -0.91
N ALA A 51 -11.36 -15.00 -0.87
CA ALA A 51 -11.85 -16.35 -0.70
C ALA A 51 -11.66 -16.75 0.77
N ASP A 52 -12.67 -17.42 1.34
CA ASP A 52 -12.59 -18.06 2.64
C ASP A 52 -12.54 -19.59 2.48
N PHE A 53 -12.42 -20.32 3.59
CA PHE A 53 -12.37 -21.79 3.59
C PHE A 53 -13.76 -22.44 3.60
N SER A 54 -14.84 -21.68 3.43
CA SER A 54 -16.21 -22.21 3.51
C SER A 54 -16.63 -23.00 2.26
N GLY A 55 -15.84 -22.94 1.18
CA GLY A 55 -16.20 -23.51 -0.12
C GLY A 55 -17.16 -22.65 -0.94
N ASN A 56 -17.62 -21.52 -0.39
CA ASN A 56 -18.39 -20.54 -1.14
C ASN A 56 -17.51 -19.82 -2.19
N PRO A 57 -18.12 -19.30 -3.28
CA PRO A 57 -17.40 -18.48 -4.24
C PRO A 57 -16.73 -17.26 -3.59
N PRO A 58 -15.54 -16.85 -4.08
CA PRO A 58 -14.84 -15.67 -3.56
C PRO A 58 -15.67 -14.40 -3.74
N LYS A 59 -15.54 -13.47 -2.80
CA LYS A 59 -16.13 -12.11 -2.90
C LYS A 59 -15.15 -11.17 -3.60
N GLU A 60 -15.68 -10.31 -4.46
CA GLU A 60 -14.89 -9.33 -5.21
C GLU A 60 -15.27 -7.89 -4.83
N TYR A 61 -14.29 -7.00 -4.83
CA TYR A 61 -14.43 -5.58 -4.49
C TYR A 61 -13.62 -4.73 -5.46
N SER A 62 -14.22 -3.65 -5.95
CA SER A 62 -13.50 -2.54 -6.60
C SER A 62 -13.18 -1.48 -5.55
N LEU A 63 -11.95 -0.98 -5.55
CA LEU A 63 -11.39 -0.10 -4.54
C LEU A 63 -11.02 1.27 -5.11
#